data_AF-A0A535KES8-F1
#
_entry.id   AF-A0A535KES8-F1
#
_cell.length_a   1.000
_cell.length_b   1.000
_cell.length_c   1.000
_cell.angle_alpha   90.00
_cell.angle_beta   90.00
_cell.angle_gamma   90.00
#
_symmetry.space_group_name_H-M   'P 1'
#
loop_
_entity.id
_entity.type
_entity.pdbx_description
1 polymer ?
#
loop_
_entity_poly.entity_id
_entity_poly.type
_entity_poly.pdbx_seq_one_letter_code
_entity_poly.pdbx_strand_id
1 'polypeptide(L)'
;MSEARPIMCTLTSSDLKDRSGAWQKLFASGLLHRERVPGGIRLRAEPGAARALGELIELERECCAWIDYQVDGSMVTLTAEGEGEAVLAGMFAPG
;
A
#
# COMPACT_ATOMS: atom_id res chain seq x y z
N MET A 1 -13.32 12.49 -17.93
CA MET A 1 -14.06 11.67 -16.94
C MET A 1 -13.13 10.52 -16.61
N SER A 2 -12.47 10.55 -15.45
CA SER A 2 -11.62 9.42 -15.03
C SER A 2 -12.54 8.28 -14.61
N GLU A 3 -12.48 7.15 -15.32
CA GLU A 3 -13.15 5.92 -14.92
C GLU A 3 -12.42 5.37 -13.68
N ALA A 4 -13.09 5.42 -12.53
CA ALA A 4 -12.58 4.80 -11.32
C ALA A 4 -12.41 3.29 -11.54
N ARG A 5 -11.19 2.79 -11.38
CA ARG A 5 -10.88 1.36 -11.51
C ARG A 5 -11.63 0.59 -10.41
N PRO A 6 -12.29 -0.54 -10.73
CA PRO A 6 -13.04 -1.30 -9.74
C PRO A 6 -12.11 -1.77 -8.62
N ILE A 7 -12.51 -1.46 -7.38
CA ILE A 7 -11.81 -1.89 -6.17
C ILE A 7 -12.17 -3.36 -5.94
N MET A 8 -11.38 -4.26 -6.51
CA MET A 8 -11.53 -5.70 -6.32
C MET A 8 -10.21 -6.29 -5.86
N CYS A 9 -10.22 -6.95 -4.70
CA CYS A 9 -9.14 -7.81 -4.28
C CYS A 9 -9.48 -9.24 -4.70
N THR A 10 -8.60 -9.87 -5.48
CA THR A 10 -8.77 -11.25 -5.97
C THR A 10 -8.22 -12.31 -5.00
N LEU A 11 -7.66 -11.87 -3.87
CA LEU A 11 -7.02 -12.74 -2.88
C LEU A 11 -8.04 -13.58 -2.11
N THR A 12 -7.65 -14.81 -1.76
CA THR A 12 -8.44 -15.62 -0.82
C THR A 12 -8.34 -15.04 0.59
N SER A 13 -9.24 -15.43 1.49
CA SER A 13 -9.19 -14.98 2.90
C SER A 13 -7.88 -15.35 3.61
N SER A 14 -7.22 -16.45 3.21
CA SER A 14 -5.91 -16.84 3.76
C SER A 14 -4.83 -15.91 3.25
N ASP A 15 -4.79 -15.67 1.94
CA ASP A 15 -3.79 -14.79 1.32
C ASP A 15 -3.93 -13.34 1.82
N LEU A 16 -5.17 -12.89 2.05
CA LEU A 16 -5.46 -11.59 2.67
C LEU A 16 -4.85 -11.51 4.07
N LYS A 17 -5.00 -12.55 4.89
CA LYS A 17 -4.46 -12.58 6.25
C LYS A 17 -2.93 -12.55 6.25
N ASP A 18 -2.31 -13.33 5.36
CA ASP A 18 -0.86 -13.34 5.20
C ASP A 18 -0.34 -11.99 4.72
N ARG A 19 -1.06 -11.35 3.79
CA ARG A 19 -0.74 -10.01 3.31
C ARG A 19 -0.84 -8.95 4.39
N SER A 20 -1.94 -8.94 5.14
CA SER A 20 -2.10 -8.04 6.29
C SER A 20 -1.02 -8.24 7.34
N GLY A 21 -0.63 -9.49 7.62
CA GLY A 21 0.47 -9.79 8.54
C GLY A 21 1.83 -9.26 8.07
N ALA A 22 2.13 -9.37 6.77
CA ALA A 22 3.36 -8.82 6.19
C ALA A 22 3.41 -7.28 6.29
N TRP A 23 2.30 -6.59 6.01
CA TRP A 23 2.19 -5.15 6.20
C TRP A 23 2.36 -4.73 7.65
N GLN A 24 1.68 -5.41 8.58
CA GLN A 24 1.81 -5.14 10.02
C GLN A 24 3.25 -5.31 10.50
N LYS A 25 3.94 -6.35 10.05
CA LYS A 25 5.35 -6.58 10.37
C LYS A 25 6.23 -5.44 9.86
N LEU A 26 6.04 -5.01 8.61
CA LEU A 26 6.77 -3.88 8.03
C LEU A 26 6.54 -2.60 8.85
N PHE A 27 5.30 -2.31 9.23
CA PHE A 27 4.98 -1.13 10.04
C PHE A 27 5.58 -1.17 11.44
N ALA A 28 5.61 -2.36 12.06
CA ALA A 28 6.15 -2.52 13.40
C ALA A 28 7.68 -2.41 13.45
N SER A 29 8.39 -2.84 12.40
CA SER A 29 9.84 -3.05 12.49
C SER A 29 10.67 -2.31 11.45
N GLY A 30 10.07 -1.60 10.50
CA GLY A 30 10.82 -1.06 9.37
C GLY A 30 10.23 0.17 8.70
N LEU A 31 9.08 0.68 9.16
CA LEU A 31 8.50 1.91 8.63
C LEU A 31 8.98 3.12 9.44
N LEU A 32 9.72 4.01 8.78
CA LEU A 32 10.18 5.28 9.36
C LEU A 32 9.08 6.32 9.40
N HIS A 33 8.31 6.42 8.32
CA HIS A 33 7.33 7.48 8.18
C HIS A 33 6.12 7.02 7.38
N ARG A 34 4.98 7.57 7.78
CA ARG A 34 3.72 7.45 7.05
C ARG A 34 3.05 8.81 6.99
N GLU A 35 2.78 9.27 5.79
CA GLU A 35 2.25 10.61 5.52
C GLU A 35 1.05 10.51 4.59
N ARG A 36 -0.05 11.20 4.92
CA ARG A 36 -1.16 11.39 3.98
C ARG A 36 -0.73 12.38 2.91
N VAL A 37 -1.01 12.06 1.66
CA VAL A 37 -0.78 12.94 0.51
C VAL A 37 -2.11 13.09 -0.25
N PRO A 38 -2.28 14.13 -1.08
CA PRO A 38 -3.46 14.22 -1.94
C PRO A 38 -3.63 12.95 -2.76
N GLY A 39 -4.81 12.30 -2.68
CA GLY A 39 -5.10 11.08 -3.41
C GLY A 39 -4.58 9.78 -2.77
N GLY A 40 -3.95 9.82 -1.59
CA GLY A 40 -3.54 8.59 -0.90
C GLY A 40 -2.51 8.76 0.20
N ILE A 41 -1.46 7.92 0.15
CA ILE A 41 -0.49 7.81 1.23
C ILE A 41 0.93 7.59 0.73
N ARG A 42 1.90 8.12 1.49
CA ARG A 42 3.32 7.90 1.31
C ARG A 42 3.90 7.15 2.49
N LEU A 43 4.65 6.10 2.18
CA LEU A 43 5.33 5.21 3.11
C LEU A 43 6.83 5.35 2.91
N ARG A 44 7.58 5.50 3.99
CA ARG A 44 9.04 5.46 3.97
C ARG A 44 9.52 4.37 4.90
N ALA A 45 10.23 3.40 4.34
CA ALA A 45 10.91 2.35 5.07
C ALA A 45 12.36 2.74 5.42
N GLU A 46 12.88 2.11 6.45
CA GLU A 46 14.32 2.06 6.74
C GLU A 46 15.06 1.35 5.60
N PRO A 47 16.35 1.65 5.38
CA PRO A 47 17.14 1.00 4.33
C PRO A 47 17.12 -0.53 4.41
N GLY A 48 17.14 -1.11 5.61
CA GLY A 48 17.06 -2.55 5.82
C GLY A 48 15.69 -3.17 5.49
N ALA A 49 14.64 -2.35 5.43
CA ALA A 49 13.27 -2.76 5.13
C ALA A 49 12.81 -2.35 3.72
N ALA A 50 13.61 -1.58 2.98
CA ALA A 50 13.29 -1.10 1.63
C ALA A 50 12.97 -2.25 0.65
N ARG A 51 13.75 -3.33 0.72
CA ARG A 51 13.50 -4.54 -0.10
C ARG A 51 12.15 -5.16 0.23
N ALA A 52 11.84 -5.34 1.51
CA ALA A 52 10.57 -5.93 1.95
C ALA A 52 9.37 -5.07 1.57
N LEU A 53 9.51 -3.73 1.66
CA LEU A 53 8.50 -2.81 1.16
C LEU A 53 8.30 -2.98 -0.36
N GLY A 54 9.38 -3.03 -1.15
CA GLY A 54 9.30 -3.27 -2.59
C GLY A 54 8.60 -4.58 -2.95
N GLU A 55 8.97 -5.68 -2.30
CA GLU A 55 8.33 -7.00 -2.51
C GLU A 55 6.83 -6.97 -2.19
N LEU A 56 6.42 -6.28 -1.11
CA LEU A 56 5.00 -6.08 -0.80
C LEU A 56 4.29 -5.29 -1.90
N ILE A 57 4.90 -4.23 -2.43
CA ILE A 57 4.30 -3.43 -3.50
C ILE A 57 4.09 -4.25 -4.76
N GLU A 58 5.07 -5.05 -5.18
CA GLU A 58 4.90 -5.90 -6.37
C GLU A 58 3.75 -6.88 -6.19
N LEU A 59 3.63 -7.48 -5.02
CA LEU A 59 2.51 -8.34 -4.70
C LEU A 59 1.16 -7.59 -4.63
N GLU A 60 1.14 -6.31 -4.25
CA GLU A 60 -0.08 -5.49 -4.28
C GLU A 60 -0.47 -5.14 -5.72
N ARG A 61 0.49 -4.88 -6.61
CA ARG A 61 0.21 -4.58 -8.03
C ARG A 61 -0.57 -5.69 -8.72
N GLU A 62 -0.38 -6.94 -8.29
CA GLU A 62 -1.09 -8.10 -8.85
C GLU A 62 -2.59 -8.12 -8.49
N CYS A 63 -2.95 -7.73 -7.26
CA CYS A 63 -4.32 -7.84 -6.75
C CYS A 63 -5.05 -6.51 -6.62
N CYS A 64 -4.34 -5.38 -6.64
CA CYS A 64 -4.87 -4.04 -6.38
C CYS A 64 -4.57 -3.11 -7.57
N ALA A 65 -4.98 -3.53 -8.78
CA ALA A 65 -4.74 -2.81 -10.02
C ALA A 65 -5.38 -1.40 -10.07
N TRP A 66 -6.22 -1.04 -9.09
CA TRP A 66 -6.86 0.26 -8.94
C TRP A 66 -5.95 1.31 -8.26
N ILE A 67 -4.82 0.90 -7.68
CA ILE A 67 -3.84 1.79 -7.05
C ILE A 67 -2.73 2.16 -8.05
N ASP A 68 -2.33 3.43 -8.04
CA ASP A 68 -1.10 3.91 -8.65
C ASP A 68 0.04 3.85 -7.64
N TYR A 69 1.11 3.15 -8.01
CA TYR A 69 2.27 2.93 -7.15
C TYR A 69 3.50 3.61 -7.74
N GLN A 70 4.05 4.58 -7.01
CA GLN A 70 5.33 5.19 -7.31
C GLN A 70 6.36 4.72 -6.28
N VAL A 71 7.39 4.00 -6.73
CA VAL A 71 8.45 3.44 -5.88
C VAL A 71 9.74 4.21 -6.14
N ASP A 72 10.37 4.71 -5.07
CA ASP A 72 11.65 5.43 -5.08
C ASP A 72 12.51 4.91 -3.92
N GLY A 73 13.33 3.89 -4.20
CA GLY A 73 14.22 3.29 -3.20
C GLY A 73 13.48 2.78 -1.96
N SER A 74 13.62 3.47 -0.84
CA SER A 74 12.94 3.13 0.43
C SER A 74 11.61 3.84 0.63
N MET A 75 11.14 4.60 -0.35
CA MET A 75 9.91 5.37 -0.31
C MET A 75 8.92 4.87 -1.35
N VAL A 76 7.66 4.79 -0.98
CA VAL A 76 6.57 4.44 -1.89
C VAL A 76 5.42 5.41 -1.68
N THR A 77 4.86 5.91 -2.78
CA THR A 77 3.60 6.64 -2.78
C THR A 77 2.53 5.79 -3.44
N LEU A 78 1.42 5.56 -2.73
CA LEU A 78 0.23 4.86 -3.20
C LEU A 78 -0.88 5.89 -3.35
N THR A 79 -1.42 6.04 -4.56
CA THR A 79 -2.53 6.96 -4.84
C THR A 79 -3.64 6.24 -5.58
N ALA A 80 -4.87 6.73 -5.44
CA ALA A 80 -6.01 6.25 -6.20
C ALA A 80 -7.03 7.39 -6.38
N GLU A 81 -7.85 7.29 -7.42
CA GLU A 81 -8.94 8.23 -7.68
C GLU A 81 -10.24 7.78 -6.99
N GLY A 82 -11.10 8.74 -6.67
CA GLY A 82 -12.45 8.47 -6.17
C GLY A 82 -12.46 7.69 -4.84
N GLU A 83 -13.25 6.61 -4.79
CA GLU A 83 -13.41 5.79 -3.58
C GLU A 83 -12.10 5.13 -3.13
N GLY A 84 -11.13 4.95 -4.03
CA GLY A 84 -9.84 4.34 -3.71
C GLY A 84 -9.01 5.18 -2.74
N GLU A 85 -9.12 6.51 -2.77
CA GLU A 85 -8.42 7.39 -1.82
C GLU A 85 -8.87 7.11 -0.38
N ALA A 86 -10.19 6.97 -0.17
CA ALA A 86 -10.75 6.66 1.14
C ALA A 86 -10.33 5.26 1.63
N VAL A 87 -10.27 4.27 0.72
CA VAL A 87 -9.78 2.92 1.04
C VAL A 87 -8.31 2.94 1.46
N LEU A 88 -7.44 3.65 0.73
CA LEU A 88 -6.03 3.83 1.09
C LEU A 88 -5.89 4.52 2.45
N ALA A 89 -6.65 5.59 2.68
CA ALA A 89 -6.62 6.32 3.94
C ALA A 89 -7.03 5.45 5.15
N GLY A 90 -7.96 4.51 4.95
CA GLY A 90 -8.43 3.56 5.96
C GLY A 90 -7.45 2.41 6.21
N MET A 91 -7.01 1.72 5.16
CA MET A 91 -6.08 0.57 5.26
C MET A 91 -4.77 0.94 5.95
N PHE A 92 -4.29 2.16 5.69
CA PHE A 92 -3.03 2.65 6.21
C PHE A 92 -3.22 3.68 7.33
N ALA A 93 -4.38 3.77 7.98
CA ALA A 93 -4.56 4.65 9.13
C ALA A 93 -3.66 4.22 10.32
N PRO A 94 -3.19 5.16 11.17
CA PRO A 94 -2.65 4.79 12.48
C PRO A 94 -3.72 4.06 13.26
N GLY A 95 -3.40 2.84 13.72
CA GLY A 95 -4.15 2.17 14.77
C GLY A 95 -3.91 2.83 16.12
#